data_AF-A0A931YCI4-F1
#
_entry.id   AF-A0A931YCI4-F1
#
_cell.length_a   1.000
_cell.length_b   1.000
_cell.length_c   1.000
_cell.angle_alpha   90.00
_cell.angle_beta   90.00
_cell.angle_gamma   90.00
#
_symmetry.space_group_name_H-M   'P 1'
#
loop_
_entity.id
_entity.type
_entity.pdbx_description
1 polymer ?
#
loop_
_entity_poly.entity_id
_entity_poly.type
_entity_poly.pdbx_seq_one_letter_code
_entity_poly.pdbx_strand_id
1 'polypeptide(L)' 'MDEKWKILLYRTPQGDPPVKEFIDSLELKAQAKVRNTINLLKDFGTNTSSPHIKKLIGTQLWELRVLGADSITILL' A
#
# COMPACT_ATOMS: atom_id res chain seq x y z
N MET A 1 -8.62 -21.48 -7.82
CA MET A 1 -9.34 -20.20 -7.78
C MET A 1 -8.47 -19.27 -6.96
N ASP A 2 -7.76 -18.35 -7.62
CA ASP A 2 -6.87 -17.41 -6.92
C ASP A 2 -7.71 -16.45 -6.07
N GLU A 3 -7.78 -16.69 -4.76
CA GLU A 3 -8.39 -15.77 -3.82
C GLU A 3 -7.54 -14.49 -3.73
N LYS A 4 -7.95 -13.48 -4.49
CA LYS A 4 -7.33 -12.16 -4.47
C LYS A 4 -7.77 -11.40 -3.23
N TRP A 5 -6.81 -10.78 -2.54
CA TRP A 5 -7.07 -9.96 -1.37
C TRP A 5 -7.92 -8.74 -1.73
N LYS A 6 -8.90 -8.42 -0.89
CA LYS A 6 -9.68 -7.19 -1.04
C LYS A 6 -8.94 -6.05 -0.36
N ILE A 7 -8.59 -5.02 -1.14
CA ILE A 7 -7.95 -3.81 -0.63
C ILE A 7 -9.02 -2.78 -0.30
N LEU A 8 -9.02 -2.30 0.94
CA LEU A 8 -9.87 -1.22 1.42
C LEU A 8 -8.98 -0.04 1.80
N LEU A 9 -9.22 1.13 1.20
CA LEU A 9 -8.53 2.35 1.58
C LEU A 9 -9.23 2.96 2.79
N TYR A 10 -8.44 3.29 3.82
CA TYR A 10 -8.95 3.95 5.00
C TYR A 10 -9.67 5.26 4.65
N ARG A 11 -10.76 5.51 5.39
CA ARG A 11 -11.47 6.78 5.40
C ARG A 11 -11.54 7.31 6.84
N THR A 12 -11.43 8.62 6.99
CA THR A 12 -11.65 9.28 8.28
C THR A 12 -13.09 9.07 8.75
N PRO A 13 -13.39 9.28 10.05
CA PRO A 13 -14.77 9.28 10.54
C PRO A 13 -15.68 10.28 9.80
N GLN A 14 -15.10 11.34 9.21
CA GLN A 14 -15.78 12.36 8.42
C GLN A 14 -15.98 11.93 6.95
N GLY A 15 -15.35 10.84 6.51
CA GLY A 15 -15.48 10.28 5.17
C GLY A 15 -14.34 10.63 4.21
N ASP A 16 -13.39 11.45 4.65
CA ASP A 16 -12.23 11.87 3.85
C ASP A 16 -11.38 10.65 3.51
N PRO A 17 -10.86 10.54 2.27
CA PRO A 17 -10.03 9.41 1.85
C PRO A 17 -8.53 9.80 1.80
N PRO A 18 -7.85 10.01 2.95
CA PRO A 18 -6.49 10.58 2.98
C PRO A 18 -5.48 9.72 2.21
N VAL A 19 -5.65 8.40 2.21
CA VAL A 19 -4.77 7.49 1.44
C VAL A 19 -4.94 7.72 -0.06
N LYS A 20 -6.16 7.94 -0.54
CA LYS A 20 -6.41 8.20 -1.96
C LYS A 20 -5.88 9.57 -2.35
N GLU A 21 -6.14 10.59 -1.55
CA GLU A 21 -5.66 11.96 -1.80
C GLU A 21 -4.13 12.01 -1.83
N PHE A 22 -3.46 11.31 -0.90
CA PHE A 22 -2.02 11.16 -0.92
C PHE A 22 -1.52 10.55 -2.23
N ILE A 23 -2.10 9.41 -2.65
CA ILE A 23 -1.72 8.76 -3.91
C ILE A 23 -1.94 9.70 -5.09
N ASP A 24 -3.08 10.38 -5.16
CA ASP A 24 -3.43 11.28 -6.27
C ASP A 24 -2.52 12.51 -6.33
N SER A 25 -1.95 12.94 -5.20
CA SER A 25 -1.00 14.07 -5.12
C SER A 25 0.42 13.74 -5.63
N LEU A 26 0.74 12.46 -5.82
CA LEU A 26 2.06 12.03 -6.29
C LEU A 26 2.23 12.28 -7.79
N GLU A 27 3.47 12.42 -8.25
CA GLU A 27 3.80 12.41 -9.68
C GLU A 27 3.33 11.12 -10.38
N LEU A 28 2.95 11.19 -11.66
CA LEU A 28 2.39 10.06 -12.42
C LEU A 28 3.24 8.79 -12.33
N LYS A 29 4.58 8.95 -12.35
CA LYS A 29 5.52 7.82 -12.22
C LYS A 29 5.45 7.16 -10.85
N ALA A 30 5.28 7.94 -9.78
CA ALA A 30 5.13 7.44 -8.42
C ALA A 30 3.76 6.78 -8.22
N GLN A 31 2.69 7.37 -8.76
CA GLN A 31 1.35 6.77 -8.75
C GLN A 31 1.34 5.37 -9.39
N ALA A 32 1.98 5.22 -10.55
CA ALA A 32 2.08 3.94 -11.25
C ALA A 32 2.79 2.87 -10.39
N LYS A 33 3.85 3.27 -9.67
CA LYS A 33 4.56 2.35 -8.76
C LYS A 33 3.68 1.93 -7.60
N VAL A 34 3.00 2.88 -6.93
CA VAL A 34 2.08 2.57 -5.84
C VAL A 34 0.99 1.60 -6.32
N ARG A 35 0.39 1.85 -7.49
CA ARG A 35 -0.64 0.98 -8.06
C ARG A 35 -0.13 -0.43 -8.35
N ASN A 36 1.10 -0.56 -8.87
CA ASN A 36 1.72 -1.87 -9.07
C ASN A 36 1.95 -2.59 -7.74
N THR A 37 2.43 -1.90 -6.72
CA THR A 37 2.64 -2.50 -5.40
C THR A 37 1.32 -2.91 -4.73
N ILE A 38 0.25 -2.14 -4.89
CA ILE A 38 -1.11 -2.54 -4.45
C ILE A 38 -1.61 -3.77 -5.20
N ASN A 39 -1.35 -3.89 -6.51
CA ASN A 39 -1.71 -5.08 -7.26
C ASN A 39 -0.95 -6.32 -6.76
N LEU A 40 0.34 -6.19 -6.43
CA LEU A 40 1.10 -7.26 -5.80
C LEU A 40 0.51 -7.65 -4.45
N LEU A 41 0.11 -6.69 -3.62
CA LEU A 41 -0.57 -6.97 -2.35
C LEU A 41 -1.91 -7.70 -2.58
N LYS A 42 -2.64 -7.33 -3.63
CA LYS A 42 -3.89 -8.00 -4.02
C LYS A 42 -3.67 -9.47 -4.41
N ASP A 43 -2.59 -9.75 -5.14
CA ASP A 43 -2.32 -11.09 -5.66
C ASP A 43 -1.60 -11.99 -4.65
N PHE A 44 -0.75 -11.44 -3.77
CA PHE A 44 0.11 -12.22 -2.86
C PHE A 44 -0.17 -11.99 -1.36
N GLY A 45 -0.98 -11.01 -0.99
CA GLY A 45 -1.26 -10.67 0.41
C GLY A 45 -0.04 -10.18 1.18
N THR A 46 -0.08 -10.31 2.51
CA THR A 46 1.00 -9.91 3.43
C THR A 46 2.13 -10.93 3.55
N ASN A 47 2.34 -11.77 2.53
CA ASN A 47 3.40 -12.77 2.58
C ASN A 47 4.76 -12.09 2.80
N THR A 48 5.42 -12.43 3.91
CA THR A 48 6.65 -11.81 4.44
C THR A 48 7.88 -11.99 3.53
N SER A 49 7.76 -12.76 2.46
CA SER A 49 8.84 -12.96 1.50
C SER A 49 9.00 -11.79 0.51
N SER A 50 8.05 -10.85 0.45
CA SER A 50 8.13 -9.70 -0.46
C SER A 50 8.97 -8.56 0.15
N PRO A 51 9.97 -8.02 -0.57
CA PRO A 51 10.75 -6.87 -0.09
C PRO A 51 9.91 -5.58 0.05
N HIS A 52 8.70 -5.60 -0.50
CA HIS A 52 7.75 -4.49 -0.46
C HIS A 52 6.88 -4.47 0.79
N ILE A 53 6.85 -5.55 1.58
CA ILE A 53 5.95 -5.67 2.73
C ILE A 53 6.77 -6.01 3.96
N LYS A 54 6.67 -5.18 5.00
CA LYS A 54 7.33 -5.44 6.28
C LYS A 54 6.38 -5.22 7.44
N LYS A 55 6.38 -6.12 8.42
CA LYS A 55 5.57 -5.98 9.63
C LYS A 55 6.23 -5.00 10.59
N LEU A 56 5.44 -4.08 11.16
CA LEU A 56 5.94 -3.14 12.18
C LEU A 56 6.00 -3.82 13.55
N ILE A 57 7.19 -3.81 14.16
CA ILE A 57 7.44 -4.43 15.47
C ILE A 57 6.62 -3.70 16.54
N GLY A 58 5.93 -4.46 17.40
CA GLY A 58 5.12 -3.90 18.47
C GLY A 58 3.72 -3.43 18.04
N THR A 59 3.32 -3.67 16.78
CA THR A 59 1.97 -3.34 16.28
C THR A 59 1.38 -4.49 15.47
N GLN A 60 0.10 -4.39 15.13
CA GLN A 60 -0.56 -5.28 14.16
C GLN A 60 -0.47 -4.74 12.71
N LEU A 61 0.21 -3.61 12.52
CA LEU A 61 0.31 -2.92 11.24
C LEU A 61 1.47 -3.43 10.38
N TRP A 62 1.33 -3.23 9.08
CA TRP A 62 2.37 -3.51 8.11
C TRP A 62 2.71 -2.24 7.32
N GLU A 63 3.95 -2.15 6.85
CA GLU A 63 4.41 -1.11 5.95
C GLU A 63 4.55 -1.66 4.53
N LEU A 64 3.87 -1.03 3.59
CA LEU A 64 4.02 -1.23 2.15
C LEU A 64 5.06 -0.23 1.63
N ARG A 65 6.19 -0.75 1.18
CA ARG A 65 7.36 0.00 0.74
C ARG A 65 7.41 0.06 -0.78
N VAL A 66 7.24 1.26 -1.30
CA VAL A 66 7.39 1.56 -2.73
C VAL A 66 8.75 2.23 -2.91
N LEU A 67 9.73 1.43 -3.34
CA LEU A 67 11.12 1.86 -3.52
C LEU A 67 11.33 2.53 -4.88
N GLY A 68 12.12 3.60 -4.93
CA GLY A 68 12.27 4.43 -6.11
C GLY A 68 13.27 5.59 -5.95
N ALA A 69 13.11 6.62 -6.78
CA ALA A 69 13.79 7.90 -6.59
C ALA A 69 13.27 8.57 -5.30
N ASP A 70 11.95 8.55 -5.12
CA ASP A 70 11.28 8.86 -3.87
C ASP A 70 10.90 7.56 -3.16
N SER A 71 11.22 7.47 -1.87
CA SER A 71 10.81 6.37 -0.99
C SER A 71 9.43 6.67 -0.41
N ILE A 72 8.41 5.93 -0.86
CA ILE A 72 7.03 6.08 -0.40
C ILE A 72 6.65 4.89 0.48
N THR A 73 6.04 5.19 1.63
CA THR A 73 5.58 4.18 2.59
C THR A 73 4.10 4.37 2.86
N ILE A 74 3.32 3.29 2.74
CA ILE A 74 1.89 3.26 3.07
C ILE A 74 1.69 2.26 4.20
N LEU A 75 0.96 2.65 5.25
CA LEU A 75 0.61 1.75 6.36
C LEU A 75 -0.64 0.94 6.01
N LEU A 76 -0.58 -0.37 6.27
CA LEU A 76 -1.64 -1.35 6.07
C LEU A 76 -2.17 -1.86 7.42
#